data_AF-A0A0R3QIQ2-F1
#
_entry.id   AF-A0A0R3QIQ2-F1
#
_cell.length_a   1.000
_cell.length_b   1.000
_cell.length_c   1.000
_cell.angle_alpha   90.00
_cell.angle_beta   90.00
_cell.angle_gamma   90.00
#
_symmetry.space_group_name_H-M   'P 1'
#
loop_
_entity.id
_entity.type
_entity.pdbx_description
1 polymer ?
#
loop_
_entity_poly.entity_id
_entity_poly.type
_entity_poly.pdbx_seq_one_letter_code
_entity_poly.pdbx_strand_id
1 'polypeptide(L)'
;LFLILKAEALGALGKVDEAKEQVRQADKFKQERAALDRLLAQSANPTSHIEDLANQLSKPMEVCQVCGCFMLVNDVQQRIDDHYAGKQHMAYARIRATIEEMDRKREEKRKGKIEREDKERKDRERKERDDRERRNERDRERERDRDRERDRDKDRDRRRDDRDRGYVCHHFLVPLI
;
A
#
# COMPACT_ATOMS: atom_id res chain seq x y z
N LEU A 1 -20.35 61.56 17.91
CA LEU A 1 -19.76 61.98 19.21
C LEU A 1 -20.60 63.08 19.86
N PHE A 2 -20.93 64.17 19.15
CA PHE A 2 -21.76 65.27 19.69
C PHE A 2 -23.11 64.83 20.31
N LEU A 3 -23.88 63.98 19.64
CA LEU A 3 -25.19 63.51 20.15
C LEU A 3 -25.09 62.65 21.41
N ILE A 4 -23.99 61.90 21.58
CA ILE A 4 -23.76 61.05 22.76
C ILE A 4 -23.41 61.92 23.96
N LEU A 5 -22.52 62.90 23.78
CA LEU A 5 -22.18 63.89 24.82
C LEU A 5 -23.42 64.68 25.27
N LYS A 6 -24.30 65.05 24.33
CA LYS A 6 -25.56 65.73 24.65
C LYS A 6 -26.52 64.81 25.43
N ALA A 7 -26.58 63.53 25.09
CA ALA A 7 -27.38 62.55 25.83
C ALA A 7 -26.84 62.33 27.26
N GLU A 8 -25.52 62.28 27.44
CA GLU A 8 -24.88 62.15 28.76
C GLU A 8 -25.21 63.33 29.68
N ALA A 9 -25.14 64.57 29.14
CA ALA A 9 -25.51 65.77 29.89
C ALA A 9 -26.99 65.82 30.28
N LEU A 10 -27.90 65.43 29.38
CA LEU A 10 -29.34 65.36 29.65
C LEU A 10 -29.69 64.23 30.64
N GLY A 11 -28.94 63.12 30.60
CA GLY A 11 -29.05 62.03 31.56
C GLY A 11 -28.62 62.44 32.97
N ALA A 12 -27.53 63.20 33.10
CA ALA A 12 -27.06 63.73 34.39
C ALA A 12 -28.07 64.71 35.03
N LEU A 13 -28.86 65.41 34.21
CA LEU A 13 -29.95 66.30 34.64
C LEU A 13 -31.26 65.57 34.93
N GLY A 14 -31.30 64.24 34.83
CA GLY A 14 -32.49 63.42 35.11
C GLY A 14 -33.56 63.43 34.01
N LYS A 15 -33.28 64.04 32.84
CA LYS A 15 -34.20 64.07 31.69
C LYS A 15 -34.01 62.84 30.80
N VAL A 16 -34.44 61.70 31.32
CA VAL A 16 -34.18 60.38 30.74
C VAL A 16 -34.79 60.20 29.34
N ASP A 17 -35.99 60.74 29.10
CA ASP A 17 -36.68 60.54 27.81
C ASP A 17 -36.03 61.32 26.67
N GLU A 18 -35.61 62.56 26.93
CA GLU A 18 -34.86 63.38 25.96
C GLU A 18 -33.49 62.78 25.66
N ALA A 19 -32.80 62.25 26.68
CA ALA A 19 -31.51 61.57 26.51
C ALA A 19 -31.63 60.31 25.63
N LYS A 20 -32.67 59.49 25.85
CA LYS A 20 -32.95 58.29 25.04
C LYS A 20 -33.18 58.63 23.56
N GLU A 21 -33.90 59.70 23.28
CA GLU A 21 -34.15 60.14 21.91
C GLU A 21 -32.85 60.58 21.22
N GLN A 22 -31.95 61.29 21.92
CA GLN A 22 -30.65 61.67 21.36
C GLN A 22 -29.75 60.46 21.08
N VAL A 23 -29.80 59.43 21.93
CA VAL A 23 -29.07 58.15 21.68
C VAL A 23 -29.65 57.42 20.47
N ARG A 24 -30.98 57.35 20.35
CA ARG A 24 -31.65 56.72 19.19
C ARG A 24 -31.25 57.40 17.88
N GLN A 25 -31.16 58.72 17.87
CA GLN A 25 -30.68 59.47 16.72
C GLN A 25 -29.20 59.19 16.43
N ALA A 26 -28.36 59.12 17.46
CA ALA A 26 -26.95 58.75 17.28
C ALA A 26 -26.78 57.35 16.69
N ASP A 27 -27.59 56.39 17.12
CA ASP A 27 -27.53 55.01 16.60
C ASP A 27 -28.08 54.91 15.17
N LYS A 28 -29.11 55.67 14.82
CA LYS A 28 -29.58 55.78 13.44
C LYS A 28 -28.46 56.29 12.52
N PHE A 29 -27.78 57.36 12.90
CA PHE A 29 -26.66 57.90 12.10
C PHE A 29 -25.47 56.94 12.03
N LYS A 30 -25.20 56.16 13.08
CA LYS A 30 -24.18 55.09 13.03
C LYS A 30 -24.56 53.99 12.05
N GLN A 31 -25.83 53.57 12.02
CA GLN A 31 -26.33 52.56 11.08
C GLN A 31 -26.24 53.04 9.63
N GLU A 32 -26.66 54.28 9.37
CA GLU A 32 -26.54 54.91 8.05
C GLU A 32 -25.07 55.02 7.61
N ARG A 33 -24.18 55.45 8.52
CA ARG A 33 -22.74 55.49 8.25
C ARG A 33 -22.15 54.10 7.97
N ALA A 34 -22.50 53.09 8.76
CA ALA A 34 -22.02 51.72 8.54
C ALA A 34 -22.54 51.13 7.22
N ALA A 35 -23.76 51.48 6.81
CA ALA A 35 -24.30 51.09 5.50
C ALA A 35 -23.54 51.77 4.35
N LEU A 36 -23.27 53.07 4.47
CA LEU A 36 -22.47 53.81 3.49
C LEU A 36 -21.03 53.31 3.43
N ASP A 37 -20.39 53.02 4.57
CA ASP A 37 -19.03 52.47 4.61
C ASP A 37 -18.96 51.08 3.95
N ARG A 38 -20.01 50.25 4.08
CA ARG A 38 -20.11 48.96 3.35
C ARG A 38 -20.24 49.14 1.84
N LEU A 39 -21.08 50.08 1.40
CA LEU A 39 -21.22 50.41 -0.02
C LEU A 39 -19.93 51.00 -0.59
N LEU A 40 -19.25 51.87 0.18
CA LEU A 40 -17.96 52.43 -0.19
C LEU A 40 -16.88 51.35 -0.27
N ALA A 41 -16.80 50.44 0.69
CA ALA A 41 -15.87 49.31 0.64
C ALA A 41 -16.12 48.39 -0.57
N GLN A 42 -17.38 48.17 -0.94
CA GLN A 42 -17.75 47.45 -2.17
C GLN A 42 -17.35 48.21 -3.44
N SER A 43 -17.40 49.55 -3.42
CA SER A 43 -17.03 50.40 -4.57
C SER A 43 -15.53 50.71 -4.68
N ALA A 44 -14.80 50.68 -3.57
CA ALA A 44 -13.39 51.06 -3.49
C ALA A 44 -12.45 49.99 -4.08
N ASN A 45 -12.89 48.73 -4.14
CA ASN A 45 -12.21 47.65 -4.84
C ASN A 45 -13.09 47.12 -5.99
N PRO A 46 -13.21 47.87 -7.10
CA PRO A 46 -14.00 47.44 -8.25
C PRO A 46 -13.48 46.12 -8.84
N THR A 47 -12.17 45.85 -8.71
CA THR A 47 -11.54 44.59 -9.12
C THR A 47 -12.04 43.39 -8.31
N SER A 48 -12.13 43.47 -6.98
CA SER A 48 -12.59 42.34 -6.18
C SER A 48 -14.09 42.08 -6.35
N HIS A 49 -14.91 43.13 -6.50
CA HIS A 49 -16.34 42.94 -6.78
C HIS A 49 -16.59 42.37 -8.19
N ILE A 50 -15.80 42.77 -9.20
CA ILE A 50 -15.87 42.18 -10.54
C ILE A 50 -15.36 40.74 -10.52
N GLU A 51 -14.29 40.43 -9.78
CA GLU A 51 -13.78 39.07 -9.61
C GLU A 51 -14.76 38.17 -8.86
N ASP A 52 -15.36 38.64 -7.77
CA ASP A 52 -16.36 37.90 -7.00
C ASP A 52 -17.63 37.68 -7.82
N LEU A 53 -18.07 38.70 -8.57
CA LEU A 53 -19.21 38.58 -9.48
C LEU A 53 -18.87 37.65 -10.65
N ALA A 54 -17.67 37.73 -11.23
CA ALA A 54 -17.21 36.82 -12.27
C ALA A 54 -17.07 35.37 -11.76
N ASN A 55 -16.66 35.16 -10.51
CA ASN A 55 -16.61 33.85 -9.85
C ASN A 55 -18.02 33.31 -9.56
N GLN A 56 -18.99 34.18 -9.28
CA GLN A 56 -20.40 33.79 -9.15
C GLN A 56 -21.07 33.50 -10.51
N LEU A 57 -20.69 34.22 -11.58
CA LEU A 57 -21.20 34.01 -12.93
C LEU A 57 -20.51 32.85 -13.67
N SER A 58 -19.23 32.59 -13.35
CA SER A 58 -18.50 31.45 -13.90
C SER A 58 -19.02 30.18 -13.23
N LYS A 59 -19.78 29.41 -14.00
CA LYS A 59 -20.29 28.13 -13.52
C LYS A 59 -19.09 27.21 -13.23
N PRO A 60 -18.95 26.64 -12.04
CA PRO A 60 -17.83 25.76 -11.71
C PRO A 60 -17.82 24.57 -12.67
N MET A 61 -16.70 24.39 -13.36
CA MET A 61 -16.49 23.30 -14.32
C MET A 61 -15.53 22.27 -13.73
N GLU A 62 -15.88 20.99 -13.89
CA GLU A 62 -15.02 19.86 -13.57
C GLU A 62 -14.73 19.02 -14.81
N VAL A 63 -13.67 18.24 -14.76
CA VAL A 63 -13.30 17.33 -15.84
C VAL A 63 -13.82 15.94 -15.53
N CYS A 64 -14.54 15.34 -16.46
CA CYS A 64 -15.01 13.98 -16.30
C CYS A 64 -13.82 13.00 -16.25
N GLN A 65 -13.79 12.16 -15.22
CA GLN A 65 -12.69 11.22 -15.01
C GLN A 65 -12.55 10.19 -16.14
N VAL A 66 -13.61 9.88 -16.88
CA VAL A 66 -13.61 8.84 -17.93
C VAL A 66 -13.17 9.41 -19.27
N CYS A 67 -13.88 10.42 -19.80
CA CYS A 67 -13.64 10.97 -21.13
C CYS A 67 -12.82 12.26 -21.16
N GLY A 68 -12.51 12.86 -20.01
CA GLY A 68 -11.73 14.10 -19.95
C GLY A 68 -12.45 15.35 -20.47
N CYS A 69 -13.75 15.26 -20.80
CA CYS A 69 -14.53 16.41 -21.22
C CYS A 69 -14.96 17.24 -20.02
N PHE A 70 -15.00 18.56 -20.18
CA PHE A 70 -15.49 19.48 -19.16
C PHE A 70 -17.01 19.33 -18.98
N MET A 71 -17.44 19.24 -17.73
CA MET A 71 -18.83 19.18 -17.28
C MET A 71 -19.06 20.25 -16.22
N LEU A 72 -20.28 20.77 -16.15
CA LEU A 72 -20.70 21.71 -15.12
C LEU A 72 -21.20 20.92 -13.91
N VAL A 73 -20.64 21.17 -12.72
CA VAL A 73 -20.88 20.38 -11.50
C VAL A 73 -22.33 20.48 -11.03
N ASN A 74 -22.93 21.66 -11.22
CA ASN A 74 -24.27 22.00 -10.73
C ASN A 74 -25.28 22.16 -11.89
N ASP A 75 -25.12 21.40 -12.98
CA ASP A 75 -26.09 21.41 -14.08
C ASP A 75 -27.33 20.57 -13.77
N VAL A 76 -28.34 20.67 -14.63
CA VAL A 76 -29.53 19.83 -14.58
C VAL A 76 -29.14 18.36 -14.82
N GLN A 77 -29.67 17.45 -14.00
CA GLN A 77 -29.35 16.02 -14.03
C GLN A 77 -29.43 15.41 -15.43
N GLN A 78 -30.41 15.81 -16.23
CA GLN A 78 -30.56 15.33 -17.61
C GLN A 78 -29.29 15.55 -18.46
N ARG A 79 -28.59 16.67 -18.31
CA ARG A 79 -27.36 16.95 -19.07
C ARG A 79 -26.20 16.06 -18.61
N ILE A 80 -26.16 15.75 -17.32
CA ILE A 80 -25.19 14.84 -16.73
C ILE A 80 -25.42 13.42 -17.29
N ASP A 81 -26.68 12.99 -17.35
CA ASP A 81 -27.06 11.70 -17.91
C ASP A 81 -26.74 11.61 -19.42
N ASP A 82 -27.01 12.66 -20.19
CA ASP A 82 -26.66 12.74 -21.61
C ASP A 82 -25.13 12.64 -21.85
N HIS A 83 -24.33 13.19 -20.93
CA HIS A 83 -22.88 13.02 -20.97
C HIS A 83 -22.47 11.56 -20.74
N TYR A 84 -23.05 10.88 -19.74
CA TYR A 84 -22.74 9.47 -19.44
C TYR A 84 -23.21 8.52 -20.55
N ALA A 85 -24.37 8.80 -21.15
CA ALA A 85 -24.89 8.09 -22.33
C ALA A 85 -24.18 8.50 -23.64
N GLY A 86 -23.29 9.49 -23.58
CA GLY A 86 -22.55 10.00 -24.73
C GLY A 86 -21.58 8.95 -25.29
N LYS A 87 -21.46 8.91 -26.63
CA LYS A 87 -20.57 7.97 -27.32
C LYS A 87 -19.11 8.07 -26.87
N GLN A 88 -18.63 9.28 -26.61
CA GLN A 88 -17.26 9.52 -26.12
C GLN A 88 -17.07 8.89 -24.74
N HIS A 89 -17.99 9.14 -23.81
CA HIS A 89 -17.93 8.57 -22.47
C HIS A 89 -17.93 7.04 -22.51
N MET A 90 -18.87 6.45 -23.26
CA MET A 90 -18.96 4.99 -23.42
C MET A 90 -17.71 4.39 -24.10
N ALA A 91 -17.15 5.05 -25.11
CA ALA A 91 -15.95 4.58 -25.80
C ALA A 91 -14.73 4.57 -24.86
N TYR A 92 -14.48 5.67 -24.14
CA TYR A 92 -13.38 5.75 -23.17
C TYR A 92 -13.56 4.78 -22.01
N ALA A 93 -14.80 4.59 -21.52
CA ALA A 93 -15.09 3.58 -20.51
C ALA A 93 -14.70 2.16 -20.98
N ARG A 94 -15.05 1.80 -22.22
CA ARG A 94 -14.66 0.49 -22.81
C ARG A 94 -13.16 0.34 -23.00
N ILE A 95 -12.48 1.41 -23.43
CA ILE A 95 -11.02 1.40 -23.61
C ILE A 95 -10.34 1.15 -22.26
N ARG A 96 -10.76 1.84 -21.19
CA ARG A 96 -10.24 1.62 -19.83
C ARG A 96 -10.47 0.20 -19.34
N ALA A 97 -11.69 -0.31 -19.49
CA ALA A 97 -12.01 -1.69 -19.10
C ALA A 97 -11.13 -2.72 -19.84
N THR A 98 -10.88 -2.50 -21.13
CA THR A 98 -9.99 -3.35 -21.93
C THR A 98 -8.54 -3.29 -21.43
N ILE A 99 -8.04 -2.10 -21.08
CA ILE A 99 -6.69 -1.92 -20.54
C ILE A 99 -6.55 -2.65 -19.20
N GLU A 100 -7.51 -2.48 -18.30
CA GLU A 100 -7.52 -3.17 -17.00
C GLU A 100 -7.55 -4.69 -17.16
N GLU A 101 -8.34 -5.22 -18.11
CA GLU A 101 -8.36 -6.64 -18.41
C GLU A 101 -7.02 -7.13 -18.96
N MET A 102 -6.39 -6.37 -19.86
CA MET A 102 -5.07 -6.70 -20.41
C MET A 102 -3.99 -6.71 -19.32
N ASP A 103 -4.01 -5.74 -18.41
CA ASP A 103 -3.05 -5.65 -17.31
C ASP A 103 -3.27 -6.77 -16.30
N ARG A 104 -4.52 -7.10 -15.96
CA ARG A 104 -4.83 -8.28 -15.14
C ARG A 104 -4.30 -9.57 -15.76
N LYS A 105 -4.54 -9.79 -17.06
CA LYS A 105 -4.02 -10.96 -17.79
C LYS A 105 -2.48 -10.99 -17.81
N ARG A 106 -1.82 -9.84 -17.90
CA ARG A 106 -0.35 -9.75 -17.83
C ARG A 106 0.16 -10.10 -16.44
N GLU A 107 -0.50 -9.63 -15.40
CA GLU A 107 -0.16 -9.94 -14.01
C GLU A 107 -0.35 -11.43 -13.71
N GLU A 108 -1.47 -12.03 -14.13
CA GLU A 108 -1.72 -13.47 -14.02
C GLU A 108 -0.64 -14.30 -14.73
N LYS A 109 -0.26 -13.92 -15.96
CA LYS A 109 0.84 -14.58 -16.68
C LYS A 109 2.17 -14.45 -15.93
N ARG A 110 2.45 -13.28 -15.34
CA ARG A 110 3.67 -13.05 -14.55
C ARG A 110 3.67 -13.93 -13.29
N LYS A 111 2.56 -13.98 -12.55
CA LYS A 111 2.40 -14.84 -11.37
C LYS A 111 2.53 -16.32 -11.74
N GLY A 112 1.86 -16.75 -12.80
CA GLY A 112 1.95 -18.13 -13.28
C GLY A 112 3.34 -18.53 -13.76
N LYS A 113 4.12 -17.61 -14.33
CA LYS A 113 5.53 -17.85 -14.66
C LYS A 113 6.38 -18.05 -13.39
N ILE A 114 6.24 -17.17 -12.40
CA ILE A 114 6.97 -17.26 -11.13
C ILE A 114 6.63 -18.56 -10.40
N GLU A 115 5.37 -18.95 -10.36
CA GLU A 115 4.93 -20.20 -9.72
C GLU A 115 5.51 -21.43 -10.43
N ARG A 116 5.55 -21.43 -11.78
CA ARG A 116 6.18 -22.51 -12.55
C ARG A 116 7.68 -22.58 -12.28
N GLU A 117 8.38 -21.44 -12.28
CA GLU A 117 9.82 -21.38 -11.98
C GLU A 117 10.13 -21.85 -10.56
N ASP A 118 9.32 -21.46 -9.57
CA ASP A 118 9.47 -21.94 -8.18
C ASP A 118 9.21 -23.44 -8.06
N LYS A 119 8.19 -23.96 -8.74
CA LYS A 119 7.90 -25.41 -8.78
C LYS A 119 9.03 -26.19 -9.44
N GLU A 120 9.56 -25.71 -10.56
CA GLU A 120 10.71 -26.33 -11.24
C GLU A 120 11.96 -26.29 -10.37
N ARG A 121 12.21 -25.18 -9.67
CA ARG A 121 13.31 -25.06 -8.71
C ARG A 121 13.19 -26.08 -7.58
N LYS A 122 12.00 -26.20 -6.97
CA LYS A 122 11.72 -27.19 -5.91
C LYS A 122 11.86 -28.63 -6.40
N ASP A 123 11.42 -28.94 -7.62
CA ASP A 123 11.57 -30.28 -8.19
C ASP A 123 13.05 -30.63 -8.44
N ARG A 124 13.85 -29.68 -8.94
CA ARG A 124 15.30 -29.85 -9.07
C ARG A 124 15.98 -30.06 -7.73
N GLU A 125 15.68 -29.24 -6.72
CA GLU A 125 16.23 -29.40 -5.36
C GLU A 125 15.85 -30.75 -4.75
N ARG A 126 14.62 -31.23 -4.97
CA ARG A 126 14.17 -32.55 -4.51
C ARG A 126 14.93 -33.68 -5.21
N LYS A 127 15.13 -33.59 -6.53
CA LYS A 127 15.91 -34.58 -7.30
C LYS A 127 17.37 -34.62 -6.85
N GLU A 128 18.00 -33.46 -6.67
CA GLU A 128 19.38 -33.39 -6.18
C GLU A 128 19.52 -33.99 -4.77
N ARG A 129 18.53 -33.80 -3.90
CA ARG A 129 18.51 -34.43 -2.57
C ARG A 129 18.38 -35.96 -2.67
N ASP A 130 17.47 -36.47 -3.48
CA ASP A 130 17.27 -37.91 -3.70
C ASP A 130 18.54 -38.55 -4.28
N ASP A 131 19.17 -37.92 -5.27
CA ASP A 131 20.43 -38.40 -5.85
C ASP A 131 21.57 -38.44 -4.83
N ARG A 132 21.70 -37.42 -3.98
CA ARG A 132 22.68 -37.43 -2.87
C ARG A 132 22.39 -38.53 -1.86
N GLU A 133 21.13 -38.76 -1.52
CA GLU A 133 20.72 -39.79 -0.57
C GLU A 133 21.03 -41.19 -1.10
N ARG A 134 20.67 -41.47 -2.36
CA ARG A 134 21.02 -42.71 -3.06
C ARG A 134 22.53 -42.93 -3.15
N ARG A 135 23.31 -41.87 -3.41
CA ARG A 135 24.78 -41.96 -3.44
C ARG A 135 25.33 -42.31 -2.05
N ASN A 136 24.86 -41.63 -1.01
CA ASN A 136 25.25 -41.92 0.38
C ASN A 136 24.88 -43.35 0.80
N GLU A 137 23.73 -43.85 0.36
CA GLU A 137 23.30 -45.22 0.64
C GLU A 137 24.23 -46.25 -0.04
N ARG A 138 24.57 -46.05 -1.31
CA ARG A 138 25.57 -46.89 -2.01
C ARG A 138 26.95 -46.85 -1.35
N ASP A 139 27.38 -45.68 -0.88
CA ASP A 139 28.67 -45.55 -0.22
C ASP A 139 28.68 -46.27 1.15
N ARG A 140 27.58 -46.21 1.92
CA ARG A 140 27.41 -47.01 3.16
C ARG A 140 27.37 -48.51 2.90
N GLU A 141 26.75 -48.94 1.81
CA GLU A 141 26.71 -50.36 1.43
C GLU A 141 28.12 -50.87 1.10
N ARG A 142 28.91 -50.09 0.35
CA ARG A 142 30.33 -50.39 0.08
C ARG A 142 31.18 -50.44 1.34
N GLU A 143 30.94 -49.56 2.31
CA GLU A 143 31.63 -49.61 3.61
C GLU A 143 31.31 -50.90 4.37
N ARG A 144 30.03 -51.29 4.43
CA ARG A 144 29.62 -52.56 5.06
C ARG A 144 30.24 -53.78 4.39
N ASP A 145 30.38 -53.78 3.07
CA ASP A 145 31.03 -54.89 2.35
C ASP A 145 32.53 -54.96 2.65
N ARG A 146 33.23 -53.82 2.73
CA ARG A 146 34.63 -53.77 3.16
C ARG A 146 34.82 -54.26 4.59
N ASP A 147 33.91 -53.91 5.50
CA ASP A 147 33.95 -54.39 6.89
C ASP A 147 33.78 -55.92 6.95
N ARG A 148 32.85 -56.49 6.17
CA ARG A 148 32.67 -57.95 6.06
C ARG A 148 33.90 -58.66 5.50
N GLU A 149 34.58 -58.06 4.50
CA GLU A 149 35.84 -58.60 3.98
C GLU A 149 36.93 -58.60 5.03
N ARG A 150 37.09 -57.49 5.76
CA ARG A 150 38.06 -57.35 6.85
C ARG A 150 37.81 -58.35 7.99
N ASP A 151 36.55 -58.62 8.33
CA ASP A 151 36.20 -59.62 9.34
C ASP A 151 36.54 -61.05 8.88
N ARG A 152 36.30 -61.38 7.59
CA ARG A 152 36.72 -62.67 7.01
C ARG A 152 38.24 -62.85 7.01
N ASP A 153 38.99 -61.79 6.73
CA ASP A 153 40.45 -61.83 6.76
C ASP A 153 40.97 -62.04 8.19
N LYS A 154 40.39 -61.33 9.18
CA LYS A 154 40.69 -61.58 10.61
C LYS A 154 40.40 -63.01 11.04
N ASP A 155 39.31 -63.60 10.58
CA ASP A 155 38.97 -64.99 10.91
C ASP A 155 39.92 -65.99 10.22
N ARG A 156 40.43 -65.68 9.02
CA ARG A 156 41.50 -66.46 8.39
C ARG A 156 42.81 -66.36 9.16
N ASP A 157 43.19 -65.18 9.62
CA ASP A 157 44.41 -64.98 10.40
C ASP A 157 44.35 -65.71 11.75
N ARG A 158 43.21 -65.64 12.46
CA ARG A 158 42.99 -66.44 13.69
C ARG A 158 43.12 -67.95 13.44
N ARG A 159 42.51 -68.45 12.36
CA ARG A 159 42.63 -69.88 11.97
C ARG A 159 44.05 -70.28 11.57
N ARG A 160 44.90 -69.34 11.15
CA ARG A 160 46.31 -69.57 10.84
C ARG A 160 47.14 -69.61 12.12
N ASP A 161 46.89 -68.69 13.04
CA ASP A 161 47.55 -68.60 14.36
C ASP A 161 47.24 -69.81 15.25
N ASP A 162 45.99 -70.29 15.25
CA ASP A 162 45.60 -71.56 15.91
C ASP A 162 46.30 -72.79 15.31
N ARG A 163 46.69 -72.74 14.03
CA ARG A 163 47.38 -73.83 13.35
C ARG A 163 48.89 -73.84 13.66
N ASP A 164 49.49 -72.66 13.84
CA ASP A 164 50.89 -72.51 14.25
C ASP A 164 51.10 -72.84 15.74
N ARG A 165 50.07 -72.67 16.58
CA ARG A 165 50.10 -73.08 18.01
C ARG A 165 50.02 -74.60 18.24
N GLY A 166 49.70 -75.39 17.20
CA GLY A 166 49.62 -76.85 17.26
C GLY A 166 50.95 -77.59 17.09
N TYR A 167 52.07 -76.88 16.85
CA TYR A 167 53.37 -77.49 16.52
C TYR A 167 54.45 -77.32 17.60
N VAL A 168 54.06 -77.13 18.87
CA VAL A 168 55.02 -77.01 19.98
C VAL A 168 54.63 -77.93 21.15
N CYS A 169 54.98 -79.22 21.04
CA CYS A 169 55.51 -80.10 22.09
C CYS A 169 55.30 -81.59 21.76
N HIS A 170 56.33 -82.22 21.18
CA HIS A 170 56.75 -83.57 21.57
C HIS A 170 58.22 -83.78 21.18
N HIS A 171 59.12 -83.19 21.96
CA HIS A 171 60.49 -83.68 22.05
C HIS A 171 61.10 -83.32 23.40
N PHE A 172 61.92 -84.25 23.89
CA PHE A 172 62.61 -84.34 25.18
C PHE A 172 61.87 -85.17 26.25
N LEU A 173 62.46 -86.17 26.89
CA LEU A 173 63.87 -86.57 27.04
C LEU A 173 63.88 -88.04 27.56
N VAL A 174 64.75 -88.92 27.05
CA VAL A 174 65.12 -90.18 27.74
C VAL A 174 66.36 -89.91 28.58
N PRO A 175 66.44 -90.40 29.84
CA PRO A 175 67.71 -90.69 30.46
C PRO A 175 67.86 -92.17 30.86
N LEU A 176 69.13 -92.62 30.77
CA LEU A 176 69.67 -93.89 31.22
C LEU A 176 69.41 -94.18 32.71
N ILE A 177 69.00 -95.41 33.04
CA ILE A 177 69.76 -96.50 33.69
C ILE A 177 68.97 -97.80 33.46
#